data_AF-A0A959T5A0-F1
#
_entry.id   AF-A0A959T5A0-F1
#
_cell.length_a   1.000
_cell.length_b   1.000
_cell.length_c   1.000
_cell.angle_alpha   90.00
_cell.angle_beta   90.00
_cell.angle_gamma   90.00
#
_symmetry.space_group_name_H-M   'P 1'
#
loop_
_entity.id
_entity.type
_entity.pdbx_description
1 polymer ?
#
loop_
_entity_poly.entity_id
_entity_poly.type
_entity_poly.pdbx_seq_one_letter_code
_entity_poly.pdbx_strand_id
1 'polypeptide(L)'
;RFQAVRGSFIGGDVPAIDTLEAWLQVQDRQMRRQEAELGFRNASLSLSNHLWDEYLRPLEIARGVVPDTLDLVPPADAPVLDTLLARAMERHPKLLGVAAKVEQLDVDRQLRGEMLKPKLDLKYSLLGNAGAVTGDGADGDVFRGGDQQVGVGFEMPLLLRRERGELSLARLRLSDAELG
;
A
#
# COMPACT_ATOMS: atom_id res chain seq x y z
N ARG A 1 -30.41 43.91 7.39
CA ARG A 1 -30.77 44.29 6.00
C ARG A 1 -32.25 44.04 5.70
N PHE A 2 -32.76 42.80 5.64
CA PHE A 2 -34.18 42.53 5.37
C PHE A 2 -35.15 43.31 6.27
N GLN A 3 -34.93 43.31 7.59
CA GLN A 3 -35.78 44.07 8.54
C GLN A 3 -35.78 45.58 8.26
N ALA A 4 -34.65 46.14 7.79
CA ALA A 4 -34.56 47.56 7.43
C ALA A 4 -35.36 47.84 6.15
N VAL A 5 -35.21 47.01 5.11
CA VAL A 5 -35.97 47.14 3.84
C VAL A 5 -37.48 46.97 4.08
N ARG A 6 -37.87 46.03 4.96
CA ARG A 6 -39.26 45.85 5.39
C ARG A 6 -39.80 47.09 6.10
N GLY A 7 -39.00 47.71 6.98
CA GLY A 7 -39.37 48.94 7.66
C GLY A 7 -39.58 50.11 6.70
N SER A 8 -38.67 50.29 5.73
CA SER A 8 -38.77 51.35 4.72
C SER A 8 -39.95 51.15 3.76
N PHE A 9 -40.30 49.90 3.41
CA PHE A 9 -41.54 49.61 2.67
C PHE A 9 -42.81 49.98 3.46
N ILE A 10 -42.87 49.63 4.75
CA ILE A 10 -44.01 50.01 5.62
C ILE A 10 -44.12 51.53 5.74
N GLY A 11 -42.97 52.24 5.74
CA GLY A 11 -42.90 53.70 5.70
C GLY A 11 -43.25 54.33 4.34
N GLY A 12 -43.37 53.54 3.27
CA GLY A 12 -43.70 54.00 1.92
C GLY A 12 -42.49 54.46 1.08
N ASP A 13 -41.27 54.35 1.60
CA ASP A 13 -40.05 54.87 0.95
C ASP A 13 -39.53 53.96 -0.20
N VAL A 14 -39.94 52.70 -0.24
CA VAL A 14 -39.36 51.66 -1.11
C VAL A 14 -40.47 50.73 -1.63
N PRO A 15 -40.42 50.22 -2.87
CA PRO A 15 -41.45 49.31 -3.38
C PRO A 15 -41.47 47.93 -2.71
N ALA A 16 -42.61 47.24 -2.79
CA ALA A 16 -42.78 45.89 -2.21
C ALA A 16 -41.79 44.85 -2.77
N ILE A 17 -41.38 44.99 -4.04
CA ILE A 17 -40.47 44.06 -4.71
C ILE A 17 -39.11 43.96 -4.02
N ASP A 18 -38.59 45.07 -3.50
CA ASP A 18 -37.31 45.11 -2.78
C ASP A 18 -37.37 44.30 -1.48
N THR A 19 -38.56 44.21 -0.85
CA THR A 19 -38.75 43.35 0.33
C THR A 19 -38.69 41.87 -0.03
N LEU A 20 -39.22 41.49 -1.20
CA LEU A 20 -39.14 40.12 -1.73
C LEU A 20 -37.70 39.75 -2.07
N GLU A 21 -36.95 40.63 -2.76
CA GLU A 21 -35.53 40.42 -3.05
C GLU A 21 -34.70 40.28 -1.77
N ALA A 22 -34.93 41.16 -0.79
CA ALA A 22 -34.24 41.09 0.49
C ALA A 22 -34.58 39.82 1.28
N TRP A 23 -35.81 39.31 1.19
CA TRP A 23 -36.21 38.03 1.79
C TRP A 23 -35.56 36.85 1.06
N LEU A 24 -35.56 36.85 -0.27
CA LEU A 24 -34.91 35.81 -1.08
C LEU A 24 -33.41 35.73 -0.78
N GLN A 25 -32.75 36.88 -0.57
CA GLN A 25 -31.34 36.90 -0.15
C GLN A 25 -31.12 36.28 1.24
N VAL A 26 -32.08 36.41 2.16
CA VAL A 26 -32.00 35.73 3.46
C VAL A 26 -32.15 34.22 3.28
N GLN A 27 -33.08 33.77 2.43
CA GLN A 27 -33.27 32.36 2.11
C GLN A 27 -32.05 31.74 1.44
N ASP A 28 -31.46 32.41 0.44
CA ASP A 28 -30.23 31.98 -0.24
C ASP A 28 -29.07 31.83 0.77
N ARG A 29 -28.88 32.79 1.67
CA ARG A 29 -27.86 32.67 2.73
C ARG A 29 -28.14 31.53 3.71
N GLN A 30 -29.39 31.27 4.05
CA GLN A 30 -29.77 30.15 4.92
C GLN A 30 -29.46 28.81 4.24
N MET A 31 -29.81 28.67 2.96
CA MET A 31 -29.52 27.49 2.16
C MET A 31 -28.01 27.26 2.02
N ARG A 32 -27.24 28.29 1.63
CA ARG A 32 -25.76 28.19 1.56
C ARG A 32 -25.12 27.81 2.89
N ARG A 33 -25.64 28.31 4.02
CA ARG A 33 -25.16 27.90 5.35
C ARG A 33 -25.41 26.42 5.60
N GLN A 34 -26.61 25.92 5.27
CA GLN A 34 -26.94 24.51 5.44
C GLN A 34 -26.08 23.61 4.54
N GLU A 35 -25.85 24.01 3.29
CA GLU A 35 -24.93 23.33 2.38
C GLU A 35 -23.51 23.29 2.92
N ALA A 36 -22.99 24.42 3.41
CA ALA A 36 -21.66 24.48 4.04
C ALA A 36 -21.56 23.61 5.30
N GLU A 37 -22.61 23.56 6.12
CA GLU A 37 -22.65 22.71 7.31
C GLU A 37 -22.65 21.22 6.95
N LEU A 38 -23.42 20.83 5.92
CA LEU A 38 -23.40 19.46 5.39
C LEU A 38 -22.03 19.11 4.79
N GLY A 39 -21.43 20.03 4.02
CA GLY A 39 -20.09 19.87 3.46
C GLY A 39 -19.04 19.66 4.55
N PHE A 40 -19.06 20.47 5.61
CA PHE A 40 -18.17 20.33 6.75
C PHE A 40 -18.35 18.98 7.46
N ARG A 41 -19.59 18.53 7.67
CA ARG A 41 -19.88 17.21 8.27
C ARG A 41 -19.37 16.07 7.41
N ASN A 42 -19.62 16.11 6.10
CA ASN A 42 -19.16 15.07 5.17
C ASN A 42 -17.62 15.00 5.11
N ALA A 43 -16.95 16.16 5.06
CA ALA A 43 -15.49 16.22 5.10
C ALA A 43 -14.94 15.68 6.43
N SER A 44 -15.57 16.02 7.56
CA SER A 44 -15.19 15.52 8.89
C SER A 44 -15.32 13.99 8.98
N LEU A 45 -16.41 13.42 8.46
CA LEU A 45 -16.61 11.98 8.40
C LEU A 45 -15.58 11.30 7.47
N SER A 46 -15.29 11.88 6.32
CA SER A 46 -14.25 11.35 5.42
C SER A 46 -12.87 11.35 6.10
N LEU A 47 -12.55 12.39 6.88
CA LEU A 47 -11.29 12.46 7.61
C LEU A 47 -11.25 11.43 8.75
N SER A 48 -12.36 11.20 9.46
CA SER A 48 -12.43 10.19 10.53
C SER A 48 -12.12 8.77 10.05
N ASN A 49 -12.34 8.45 8.78
CA ASN A 49 -11.94 7.15 8.21
C ASN A 49 -10.42 6.92 8.19
N HIS A 50 -9.64 8.00 8.25
CA HIS A 50 -8.17 7.95 8.26
C HIS A 50 -7.58 8.13 9.65
N LEU A 51 -8.40 8.41 10.67
CA LEU A 51 -7.97 8.55 12.06
C LEU A 51 -8.30 7.28 12.84
N TRP A 52 -7.27 6.63 13.38
CA TRP A 52 -7.39 5.38 14.11
C TRP A 52 -6.69 5.53 15.45
N ASP A 53 -7.31 5.00 16.51
CA ASP A 53 -6.67 4.93 17.82
C ASP A 53 -5.69 3.75 17.91
N GLU A 54 -4.95 3.68 19.03
CA GLU A 54 -3.98 2.60 19.31
C GLU A 54 -4.62 1.20 19.34
N TYR A 55 -5.95 1.13 19.49
CA TYR A 55 -6.73 -0.11 19.51
C TYR A 55 -7.40 -0.40 18.17
N LEU A 56 -6.97 0.28 17.10
CA LEU A 56 -7.49 0.16 15.74
C LEU A 56 -9.00 0.48 15.64
N ARG A 57 -9.50 1.41 16.45
CA ARG A 57 -10.87 1.90 16.36
C ARG A 57 -10.90 3.22 15.57
N PRO A 58 -11.84 3.37 14.62
CA PRO A 58 -12.04 4.63 13.92
C PRO A 58 -12.36 5.74 14.91
N LEU A 59 -11.64 6.86 14.81
CA LEU A 59 -11.83 8.02 15.66
C LEU A 59 -12.73 9.04 14.96
N GLU A 60 -13.96 9.20 15.46
CA GLU A 60 -14.88 10.21 14.97
C GLU A 60 -14.50 11.61 15.48
N ILE A 61 -14.42 12.57 14.56
CA ILE A 61 -14.05 13.95 14.89
C ILE A 61 -15.25 14.66 15.51
N ALA A 62 -15.06 15.24 16.69
CA ALA A 62 -16.12 16.02 17.35
C ALA A 62 -16.47 17.29 16.55
N ARG A 63 -17.74 17.69 16.59
CA ARG A 63 -18.33 18.79 15.77
C ARG A 63 -17.69 20.19 15.96
N GLY A 64 -16.79 20.37 16.93
CA GLY A 64 -16.10 21.64 17.20
C GLY A 64 -14.62 21.65 16.87
N VAL A 65 -14.07 20.55 16.36
CA VAL A 65 -12.67 20.47 15.95
C VAL A 65 -12.51 21.20 14.63
N VAL A 66 -11.61 22.18 14.61
CA VAL A 66 -11.25 22.94 13.41
C VAL A 66 -9.75 22.77 13.14
N PRO A 67 -9.32 22.77 11.87
CA PRO A 67 -7.90 22.75 11.53
C PRO A 67 -7.17 23.94 12.14
N ASP A 68 -5.90 23.75 12.50
CA ASP A 68 -5.05 24.84 12.96
C ASP A 68 -4.83 25.85 11.82
N THR A 69 -4.93 27.13 12.16
CA THR A 69 -4.71 28.23 11.23
C THR A 69 -3.27 28.31 10.71
N LEU A 70 -2.30 27.75 11.44
CA LEU A 70 -0.91 27.67 11.01
C LEU A 70 -0.72 26.76 9.79
N ASP A 71 -1.50 25.69 9.68
CA ASP A 71 -1.43 24.73 8.56
C ASP A 71 -2.08 25.28 7.28
N LEU A 72 -2.84 26.38 7.38
CA LEU A 72 -3.46 27.04 6.23
C LEU A 72 -2.50 28.03 5.53
N VAL A 73 -1.35 28.31 6.13
CA VAL A 73 -0.33 29.17 5.52
C VAL A 73 0.59 28.30 4.67
N PRO A 74 0.65 28.51 3.35
CA PRO A 74 1.59 27.77 2.51
C PRO A 74 3.03 28.06 2.97
N PRO A 75 3.90 27.03 3.04
CA PRO A 75 5.27 27.20 3.51
C PRO A 75 6.00 28.23 2.64
N ALA A 76 6.71 29.15 3.30
CA ALA A 76 7.43 30.26 2.64
C ALA A 76 8.51 29.76 1.66
N ASP A 77 9.11 28.61 1.95
CA ASP A 77 10.12 27.96 1.13
C ASP A 77 9.51 26.77 0.37
N ALA A 78 8.66 27.07 -0.62
CA ALA A 78 8.22 26.04 -1.55
C ALA A 78 9.45 25.50 -2.32
N PRO A 79 9.78 24.20 -2.22
CA PRO A 79 10.98 23.66 -2.84
C PRO A 79 10.90 23.75 -4.36
N VAL A 80 12.01 24.12 -4.99
CA VAL A 80 12.16 24.19 -6.45
C VAL A 80 11.90 22.82 -7.06
N LEU A 81 11.17 22.77 -8.17
CA LEU A 81 10.74 21.53 -8.85
C LEU A 81 11.89 20.52 -9.05
N ASP A 82 13.07 20.99 -9.45
CA ASP A 82 14.25 20.14 -9.68
C ASP A 82 14.72 19.43 -8.40
N THR A 83 14.65 20.13 -7.26
CA THR A 83 15.01 19.55 -5.96
C THR A 83 14.00 18.50 -5.48
N LEU A 84 12.71 18.71 -5.80
CA LEU A 84 11.66 17.74 -5.54
C LEU A 84 11.82 16.49 -6.41
N LEU A 85 12.17 16.67 -7.68
CA LEU A 85 12.38 15.57 -8.62
C LEU A 85 13.57 14.71 -8.20
N ALA A 86 14.69 15.33 -7.85
CA ALA A 86 15.86 14.60 -7.35
C ALA A 86 15.54 13.81 -6.07
N ARG A 87 14.84 14.44 -5.10
CA ARG A 87 14.40 13.73 -3.89
C ARG A 87 13.41 12.61 -4.18
N ALA A 88 12.49 12.82 -5.13
CA ALA A 88 11.53 11.79 -5.51
C ALA A 88 12.24 10.59 -6.14
N MET A 89 13.20 10.80 -7.03
CA MET A 89 13.97 9.70 -7.63
C MET A 89 14.67 8.83 -6.58
N GLU A 90 15.18 9.44 -5.50
CA GLU A 90 15.89 8.70 -4.44
C GLU A 90 14.97 8.11 -3.35
N ARG A 91 13.88 8.80 -3.01
CA ARG A 91 13.08 8.49 -1.81
C ARG A 91 11.64 8.10 -2.07
N HIS A 92 11.16 8.18 -3.31
CA HIS A 92 9.77 7.88 -3.59
C HIS A 92 9.51 6.37 -3.48
N PRO A 93 8.63 5.92 -2.57
CA PRO A 93 8.47 4.50 -2.26
C PRO A 93 8.01 3.66 -3.45
N LYS A 94 7.22 4.24 -4.38
CA LYS A 94 6.85 3.52 -5.61
C LYS A 94 8.05 3.29 -6.54
N LEU A 95 8.96 4.26 -6.66
CA LEU A 95 10.14 4.12 -7.52
C LEU A 95 11.12 3.10 -6.93
N LEU A 96 11.33 3.16 -5.61
CA LEU A 96 12.07 2.14 -4.88
C LEU A 96 11.45 0.75 -5.03
N GLY A 97 10.11 0.65 -4.97
CA GLY A 97 9.39 -0.60 -5.19
C GLY A 97 9.57 -1.16 -6.60
N VAL A 98 9.56 -0.31 -7.63
CA VAL A 98 9.85 -0.70 -9.02
C VAL A 98 11.30 -1.15 -9.17
N ALA A 99 12.26 -0.40 -8.65
CA ALA A 99 13.68 -0.77 -8.69
C ALA A 99 13.94 -2.13 -8.00
N ALA A 100 13.39 -2.34 -6.82
CA ALA A 100 13.46 -3.63 -6.12
C ALA A 100 12.78 -4.75 -6.91
N LYS A 101 11.71 -4.45 -7.65
CA LYS A 101 11.05 -5.42 -8.52
C LYS A 101 11.91 -5.83 -9.71
N VAL A 102 12.59 -4.87 -10.34
CA VAL A 102 13.56 -5.13 -11.42
C VAL A 102 14.70 -6.01 -10.92
N GLU A 103 15.27 -5.70 -9.75
CA GLU A 103 16.32 -6.51 -9.13
C GLU A 103 15.84 -7.95 -8.84
N GLN A 104 14.61 -8.10 -8.31
CA GLN A 104 14.01 -9.41 -8.10
C GLN A 104 13.87 -10.21 -9.41
N LEU A 105 13.47 -9.55 -10.50
CA LEU A 105 13.32 -10.18 -11.82
C LEU A 105 14.67 -10.55 -12.42
N ASP A 106 15.72 -9.75 -12.19
CA ASP A 106 17.06 -10.11 -12.63
C ASP A 106 17.59 -11.34 -11.89
N VAL A 107 17.35 -11.44 -10.57
CA VAL A 107 17.69 -12.65 -9.80
C VAL A 107 16.94 -13.89 -10.32
N ASP A 108 15.63 -13.78 -10.62
CA ASP A 108 14.88 -14.90 -11.23
C ASP A 108 15.46 -15.27 -12.61
N ARG A 109 15.79 -14.28 -13.46
CA ARG A 109 16.45 -14.52 -14.75
C ARG A 109 17.78 -15.26 -14.58
N GLN A 110 18.59 -14.87 -13.61
CA GLN A 110 19.86 -15.54 -13.30
C GLN A 110 19.61 -16.98 -12.84
N LEU A 111 18.64 -17.20 -11.93
CA LEU A 111 18.24 -18.52 -11.47
C LEU A 111 17.75 -19.42 -12.62
N ARG A 112 16.94 -18.90 -13.55
CA ARG A 112 16.53 -19.64 -14.76
C ARG A 112 17.73 -19.97 -15.66
N GLY A 113 18.75 -19.12 -15.67
CA GLY A 113 20.02 -19.41 -16.33
C GLY A 113 20.76 -20.58 -15.69
N GLU A 114 20.79 -20.65 -14.36
CA GLU A 114 21.38 -21.75 -13.61
C GLU A 114 20.63 -23.08 -13.81
N MET A 115 19.31 -23.05 -14.03
CA MET A 115 18.52 -24.25 -14.35
C MET A 115 18.90 -24.93 -15.67
N LEU A 116 19.68 -24.28 -16.55
CA LEU A 116 20.25 -24.93 -17.73
C LEU A 116 21.43 -25.86 -17.40
N LYS A 117 22.00 -25.73 -16.20
CA LYS A 117 23.07 -26.58 -15.69
C LYS A 117 22.48 -27.84 -15.06
N PRO A 118 23.26 -28.92 -14.97
CA PRO A 118 22.77 -30.15 -14.36
C PRO A 118 22.52 -29.95 -12.86
N LYS A 119 21.51 -30.63 -12.33
CA LYS A 119 21.22 -30.64 -10.90
C LYS A 119 22.05 -31.72 -10.22
N LEU A 120 22.73 -31.34 -9.14
CA LEU A 120 23.49 -32.23 -8.28
C LEU A 120 22.81 -32.32 -6.92
N ASP A 121 22.35 -33.52 -6.56
CA ASP A 121 21.70 -33.80 -5.28
C ASP A 121 22.60 -34.68 -4.41
N LEU A 122 23.07 -34.16 -3.29
CA LEU A 122 23.77 -34.95 -2.27
C LEU A 122 22.78 -35.37 -1.19
N LYS A 123 22.65 -36.67 -0.96
CA LYS A 123 21.78 -37.26 0.07
C LYS A 123 22.64 -38.00 1.08
N TYR A 124 22.37 -37.75 2.36
CA TYR A 124 22.98 -38.45 3.48
C TYR A 124 21.87 -38.97 4.38
N SER A 125 21.89 -40.27 4.68
CA SER A 125 20.94 -40.92 5.57
C SER A 125 21.69 -41.75 6.61
N LEU A 126 21.29 -41.59 7.87
CA LEU A 126 21.74 -42.42 8.98
C LEU A 126 20.68 -43.51 9.17
N LEU A 127 21.04 -44.77 8.95
CA LEU A 127 20.12 -45.88 9.14
C LEU A 127 20.23 -46.39 10.58
N GLY A 128 19.11 -46.31 11.32
CA GLY A 128 18.96 -46.91 12.65
C GLY A 128 18.30 -48.29 12.56
N ASN A 129 18.71 -49.21 13.43
CA ASN A 129 18.11 -50.55 13.49
C ASN A 129 16.80 -50.52 14.29
N ALA A 130 15.65 -50.42 13.59
CA ALA A 130 14.33 -50.49 14.22
C ALA A 130 14.00 -51.87 14.85
N GLY A 131 14.77 -52.92 14.52
CA GLY A 131 14.63 -54.25 15.11
C GLY A 131 15.07 -54.37 16.58
N ALA A 132 15.73 -53.35 17.14
CA ALA A 132 16.16 -53.32 18.54
C ALA A 132 15.09 -52.80 19.52
N VAL A 133 13.91 -52.37 19.03
CA VAL A 133 12.84 -51.81 19.87
C VAL A 133 11.94 -52.91 20.48
N THR A 134 11.99 -54.15 19.96
CA THR A 134 11.04 -55.22 20.30
C THR A 134 11.68 -56.47 20.90
N GLY A 135 12.74 -56.30 21.70
CA GLY A 135 13.41 -57.40 22.39
C GLY A 135 14.00 -56.98 23.73
N ASP A 136 13.25 -57.27 24.79
CA ASP A 136 13.60 -57.35 26.22
C ASP A 136 15.05 -56.93 26.61
N GLY A 137 15.25 -55.64 26.89
CA GLY A 137 16.54 -55.12 27.34
C GLY A 137 16.54 -53.60 27.41
N ALA A 138 16.51 -53.05 28.63
CA ALA A 138 16.40 -51.63 28.93
C ALA A 138 17.70 -50.81 28.69
N ASP A 139 18.35 -50.98 27.54
CA ASP A 139 19.49 -50.16 27.08
C ASP A 139 19.23 -49.63 25.68
N GLY A 140 18.40 -48.58 25.62
CA GLY A 140 17.94 -47.92 24.40
C GLY A 140 19.06 -47.16 23.69
N ASP A 141 19.76 -47.85 22.80
CA ASP A 141 20.59 -47.21 21.76
C ASP A 141 20.11 -47.66 20.38
N VAL A 142 18.99 -47.07 19.95
CA VAL A 142 18.36 -47.29 18.63
C VAL A 142 19.24 -46.75 17.49
N PHE A 143 20.28 -45.98 17.82
CA PHE A 143 21.23 -45.36 16.92
C PHE A 143 22.65 -45.94 17.07
N ARG A 144 22.79 -47.26 17.29
CA ARG A 144 24.09 -47.97 17.16
C ARG A 144 24.60 -47.98 15.71
N GLY A 145 25.03 -46.81 15.24
CA GLY A 145 26.34 -46.49 14.65
C GLY A 145 26.97 -47.37 13.57
N GLY A 146 26.23 -48.20 12.84
CA GLY A 146 26.80 -49.07 11.79
C GLY A 146 26.59 -48.56 10.36
N ASP A 147 25.35 -48.19 10.05
CA ASP A 147 24.92 -48.07 8.65
C ASP A 147 24.65 -46.62 8.25
N GLN A 148 25.46 -46.13 7.31
CA GLN A 148 25.37 -44.80 6.74
C GLN A 148 25.21 -44.93 5.23
N GLN A 149 24.22 -44.25 4.66
CA GLN A 149 24.01 -44.21 3.21
C GLN A 149 24.29 -42.80 2.71
N VAL A 150 25.34 -42.66 1.89
CA VAL A 150 25.62 -41.46 1.11
C VAL A 150 25.22 -41.76 -0.34
N GLY A 151 24.40 -40.89 -0.93
CA GLY A 151 24.01 -40.96 -2.34
C GLY A 151 24.28 -39.65 -3.05
N VAL A 152 24.80 -39.70 -4.26
CA VAL A 152 24.94 -38.54 -5.15
C VAL A 152 24.06 -38.77 -6.38
N GLY A 153 23.13 -37.86 -6.63
CA GLY A 153 22.26 -37.85 -7.80
C GLY A 153 22.68 -36.75 -8.78
N PHE A 154 22.74 -37.09 -10.06
CA PHE A 154 22.96 -36.15 -11.15
C PHE A 154 21.78 -36.22 -12.12
N GLU A 155 21.13 -35.09 -12.37
CA GLU A 155 19.95 -35.01 -13.24
C GLU A 155 20.09 -33.87 -14.26
N MET A 156 19.88 -34.18 -15.54
CA MET A 156 19.85 -33.19 -16.62
C MET A 156 18.93 -33.65 -17.77
N PRO A 157 17.93 -32.85 -18.16
CA PRO A 157 17.11 -33.16 -19.33
C PRO A 157 17.88 -32.89 -20.63
N LEU A 158 17.87 -33.84 -21.57
CA LEU A 158 18.67 -33.78 -22.80
C LEU A 158 18.30 -32.61 -23.73
N LEU A 159 17.02 -32.22 -23.77
CA LEU A 159 16.53 -31.24 -24.75
C LEU A 159 16.48 -29.80 -24.22
N LEU A 160 16.46 -29.60 -22.88
CA LEU A 160 16.40 -28.29 -22.19
C LEU A 160 15.31 -27.32 -22.70
N ARG A 161 14.26 -27.83 -23.39
CA ARG A 161 13.29 -26.98 -24.10
C ARG A 161 12.47 -26.13 -23.14
N ARG A 162 12.11 -26.70 -21.99
CA ARG A 162 11.32 -26.02 -20.95
C ARG A 162 12.15 -24.92 -20.29
N GLU A 163 13.37 -25.25 -19.88
CA GLU A 163 14.29 -24.36 -19.20
C GLU A 163 14.69 -23.17 -20.08
N ARG A 164 14.90 -23.40 -21.39
CA ARG A 164 15.12 -22.32 -22.37
C ARG A 164 13.91 -21.41 -22.54
N GLY A 165 12.70 -21.96 -22.55
CA GLY A 165 11.46 -21.19 -22.61
C GLY A 165 11.21 -20.37 -21.34
N GLU A 166 11.51 -20.93 -20.17
CA GLU A 166 11.43 -20.21 -18.91
C GLU A 166 12.45 -19.06 -18.83
N LEU A 167 13.69 -19.27 -19.31
CA LEU A 167 14.70 -18.22 -19.38
C LEU A 167 14.32 -17.10 -20.37
N SER A 168 13.77 -17.44 -21.54
CA SER A 168 13.32 -16.41 -22.48
C SER A 168 12.17 -15.59 -21.92
N LEU A 169 11.21 -16.24 -21.24
CA LEU A 169 10.11 -15.56 -20.56
C LEU A 169 10.61 -14.65 -19.43
N ALA A 170 11.58 -15.09 -18.62
CA ALA A 170 12.17 -14.28 -17.57
C ALA A 170 12.86 -13.03 -18.13
N ARG A 171 13.58 -13.15 -19.27
CA ARG A 171 14.17 -12.00 -19.97
C ARG A 171 13.11 -11.00 -20.45
N LEU A 172 12.01 -11.49 -21.02
CA LEU A 172 10.91 -10.63 -21.47
C LEU A 172 10.26 -9.88 -20.30
N ARG A 173 10.06 -10.55 -19.16
CA ARG A 173 9.53 -9.92 -17.95
C ARG A 173 10.45 -8.83 -17.41
N LEU A 174 11.77 -9.07 -17.44
CA LEU A 174 12.75 -8.06 -17.02
C LEU A 174 12.71 -6.85 -17.97
N SER A 175 12.73 -7.08 -19.29
CA SER A 175 12.66 -5.97 -20.26
C SER A 175 11.34 -5.18 -20.16
N ASP A 176 10.22 -5.85 -19.90
CA ASP A 176 8.92 -5.20 -19.71
C ASP A 176 8.93 -4.34 -18.45
N ALA A 177 9.54 -4.82 -17.36
CA ALA A 177 9.69 -4.07 -16.11
C ALA A 177 10.67 -2.90 -16.19
N GLU A 178 11.63 -2.92 -17.11
CA GLU A 178 12.57 -1.80 -17.38
C GLU A 178 11.97 -0.73 -18.31
N LEU A 179 11.01 -1.11 -19.16
CA LEU A 179 10.35 -0.23 -20.13
C LEU A 179 9.03 0.38 -19.63
N GLY A 180 8.43 -0.21 -18.59
CA GLY A 180 7.21 0.26 -17.91
C GLY A 180 7.49 1.25 -16.78
#